data_AF-A0A511MD26-F1
#
_entry.id   AF-A0A511MD26-F1
#
_cell.length_a   1.000
_cell.length_b   1.000
_cell.length_c   1.000
_cell.angle_alpha   90.00
_cell.angle_beta   90.00
_cell.angle_gamma   90.00
#
_symmetry.space_group_name_H-M   'P 1'
#
loop_
_entity.id
_entity.type
_entity.pdbx_description
1 polymer ?
#
loop_
_entity_poly.entity_id
_entity_poly.type
_entity_poly.pdbx_seq_one_letter_code
_entity_poly.pdbx_strand_id
1 'polypeptide(L)' 'MDSLAIYRLLALCGEEAHQAPTAPLTVAQAHDAMQIHVDCRAKHCPRKAAALQVLIAAGRVRPSLSKPR' A
#
# COMPACT_ATOMS: atom_id res chain seq x y z
N MET A 1 7.69 -9.18 -18.85
CA MET A 1 8.05 -9.08 -17.42
C MET A 1 7.82 -7.64 -16.95
N ASP A 2 6.70 -7.01 -17.33
CA ASP A 2 6.60 -5.54 -17.35
C ASP A 2 5.34 -5.00 -16.68
N SER A 3 4.66 -5.84 -15.90
CA SER A 3 3.44 -5.42 -15.18
C SER A 3 3.75 -4.55 -13.95
N LEU A 4 4.97 -4.57 -13.43
CA LEU A 4 5.35 -3.78 -12.25
C LEU A 4 5.74 -2.32 -12.59
N ALA A 5 6.24 -2.06 -13.79
CA ALA A 5 6.64 -0.72 -14.22
C ALA A 5 5.44 0.23 -14.36
N ILE A 6 4.31 -0.29 -14.84
CA ILE A 6 3.05 0.45 -14.99
C ILE A 6 2.52 0.92 -13.63
N TYR A 7 2.60 0.07 -12.59
CA TYR A 7 2.15 0.44 -11.24
C TYR A 7 3.01 1.52 -10.59
N ARG A 8 4.33 1.56 -10.86
CA ARG A 8 5.23 2.60 -10.30
C ARG A 8 4.97 3.99 -10.89
N LEU A 9 4.60 4.08 -12.17
CA LEU A 9 4.36 5.36 -12.83
C LEU A 9 3.00 5.98 -12.48
N LEU A 10 1.95 5.17 -12.29
CA LEU A 10 0.62 5.65 -11.88
C LEU A 10 0.57 6.20 -10.45
N ALA A 11 1.55 5.85 -9.61
CA ALA A 11 1.54 6.18 -8.19
C ALA A 11 2.16 7.55 -7.84
N LEU A 12 2.56 8.36 -8.83
CA LEU A 12 3.44 9.51 -8.59
C LEU A 12 2.74 10.86 -8.38
N CYS A 13 1.54 11.15 -8.90
CA CYS A 13 0.91 12.46 -8.63
C CYS A 13 -0.59 12.54 -8.99
N GLY A 14 -1.48 11.89 -8.23
CA GLY A 14 -2.93 12.07 -8.38
C GLY A 14 -3.73 11.52 -7.21
N GLU A 15 -4.90 12.09 -6.92
CA GLU A 15 -5.83 11.64 -5.86
C GLU A 15 -6.18 10.15 -6.02
N GLU A 16 -6.25 9.66 -7.27
CA GLU A 16 -6.44 8.26 -7.63
C GLU A 16 -5.34 7.32 -7.10
N ALA A 17 -4.12 7.81 -6.91
CA ALA A 17 -3.01 7.05 -6.33
C ALA A 17 -3.25 6.76 -4.84
N HIS A 18 -4.13 7.50 -4.16
CA HIS A 18 -4.49 7.24 -2.76
C HIS A 18 -5.75 6.39 -2.61
N GLN A 19 -6.53 6.20 -3.67
CA GLN A 19 -7.75 5.39 -3.63
C GLN A 19 -7.48 3.92 -3.29
N ALA A 20 -8.48 3.25 -2.73
CA ALA A 20 -8.39 1.82 -2.44
C ALA A 20 -8.19 1.06 -3.75
N PRO A 21 -7.30 0.05 -3.77
CA PRO A 21 -7.12 -0.76 -4.96
C PRO A 21 -8.41 -1.55 -5.24
N THR A 22 -8.85 -1.59 -6.49
CA THR A 22 -10.06 -2.31 -6.92
C THR A 22 -9.96 -3.82 -6.73
N ALA A 23 -8.73 -4.34 -6.68
CA ALA A 23 -8.42 -5.73 -6.39
C ALA A 23 -7.41 -5.84 -5.24
N PRO A 24 -7.40 -6.96 -4.50
CA PRO A 24 -6.39 -7.20 -3.47
C PRO A 24 -4.97 -7.12 -4.05
N LEU A 25 -4.07 -6.46 -3.34
CA LEU A 25 -2.65 -6.41 -3.73
C LEU A 25 -1.99 -7.76 -3.45
N THR A 26 -1.04 -8.14 -4.30
CA THR A 26 -0.06 -9.18 -3.96
C THR A 26 0.89 -8.68 -2.86
N VAL A 27 1.59 -9.59 -2.19
CA VAL A 27 2.58 -9.23 -1.15
C VAL A 27 3.69 -8.32 -1.72
N ALA A 28 4.16 -8.59 -2.95
CA ALA A 28 5.15 -7.76 -3.61
C ALA A 28 4.63 -6.33 -3.89
N GLN A 29 3.42 -6.21 -4.47
CA GLN A 29 2.79 -4.91 -4.71
C GLN A 29 2.50 -4.16 -3.40
N ALA A 30 2.18 -4.86 -2.32
CA ALA A 30 2.00 -4.24 -1.01
C ALA A 30 3.31 -3.66 -0.47
N HIS A 31 4.46 -4.31 -0.70
CA HIS A 31 5.76 -3.74 -0.37
C HIS A 31 6.08 -2.50 -1.21
N ASP A 32 5.90 -2.53 -2.53
CA ASP A 32 6.09 -1.36 -3.38
C ASP A 32 5.18 -0.20 -2.95
N ALA A 33 3.90 -0.46 -2.67
CA ALA A 33 2.97 0.57 -2.20
C ALA A 33 3.41 1.20 -0.87
N MET A 34 3.96 0.41 0.06
CA MET A 34 4.49 0.93 1.31
C MET A 34 5.72 1.83 1.12
N GLN A 35 6.56 1.51 0.13
CA GLN A 35 7.73 2.31 -0.21
C GLN A 35 7.34 3.62 -0.91
N ILE A 36 6.41 3.54 -1.87
CA ILE A 36 5.92 4.72 -2.62
C ILE A 36 5.19 5.67 -1.69
N HIS A 37 4.29 5.16 -0.84
CA HIS A 37 3.50 5.96 0.09
C HIS A 37 4.17 6.07 1.46
N VAL A 38 5.50 6.13 1.54
CA VAL A 38 6.23 6.15 2.82
C VAL A 38 5.79 7.30 3.72
N ASP A 39 5.54 8.48 3.15
CA ASP A 39 5.11 9.70 3.86
C ASP A 39 3.61 9.68 4.24
N CYS A 40 2.79 8.91 3.53
CA CYS A 40 1.36 8.88 3.79
C CYS A 40 1.05 8.24 5.15
N ARG A 41 0.02 8.72 5.84
CA ARG A 41 -0.57 7.98 6.97
C ARG A 41 -1.59 6.99 6.45
N ALA A 42 -1.57 5.75 6.96
CA ALA A 42 -2.51 4.71 6.53
C ALA A 42 -3.98 5.14 6.74
N LYS A 43 -4.27 5.89 7.80
CA LYS A 43 -5.60 6.49 8.05
C LYS A 43 -6.12 7.38 6.92
N HIS A 44 -5.23 8.04 6.17
CA HIS A 44 -5.58 9.00 5.12
C HIS A 44 -5.18 8.53 3.72
N CYS A 45 -4.65 7.31 3.59
CA CYS A 45 -4.27 6.71 2.31
C CYS A 45 -4.84 5.29 2.24
N PRO A 46 -6.05 5.12 1.67
CA PRO A 46 -6.67 3.82 1.46
C PRO A 46 -5.77 2.80 0.78
N ARG A 47 -4.95 3.22 -0.20
CA ARG A 47 -3.96 2.31 -0.85
C ARG A 47 -2.92 1.80 0.14
N LYS A 48 -2.35 2.66 0.99
CA LYS A 48 -1.41 2.26 2.05
C LYS A 48 -2.08 1.38 3.11
N ALA A 49 -3.33 1.68 3.46
CA ALA A 49 -4.10 0.86 4.40
C ALA A 49 -4.33 -0.55 3.85
N ALA A 50 -4.67 -0.69 2.56
CA ALA A 50 -4.84 -1.98 1.90
C ALA A 50 -3.51 -2.76 1.85
N ALA A 51 -2.41 -2.10 1.50
CA ALA A 51 -1.08 -2.70 1.51
C ALA A 51 -0.68 -3.21 2.91
N LEU A 52 -0.91 -2.40 3.95
CA LEU A 52 -0.66 -2.80 5.33
C LEU A 52 -1.48 -4.04 5.73
N GLN A 53 -2.76 -4.11 5.36
CA GLN A 53 -3.59 -5.28 5.65
C GLN A 53 -3.07 -6.55 4.99
N VAL A 54 -2.66 -6.48 3.72
CA VAL A 54 -2.05 -7.62 3.01
C VAL A 54 -0.79 -8.11 3.71
N LEU A 55 0.09 -7.19 4.13
CA LEU A 55 1.33 -7.56 4.81
C LEU A 55 1.09 -8.14 6.21
N ILE A 56 0.05 -7.69 6.91
CA ILE A 56 -0.38 -8.29 8.19
C ILE A 56 -0.90 -9.70 7.96
N ALA A 57 -1.80 -9.89 7.00
CA ALA A 57 -2.38 -11.20 6.67
C ALA A 57 -1.30 -12.20 6.23
N ALA A 58 -0.27 -11.74 5.51
CA ALA A 58 0.88 -12.55 5.11
C ALA A 58 1.93 -12.76 6.22
N GLY A 59 1.70 -12.25 7.44
CA GLY A 59 2.63 -12.38 8.58
C GLY A 59 3.93 -11.57 8.44
N ARG A 60 3.99 -10.61 7.51
CA ARG A 60 5.19 -9.79 7.24
C ARG A 60 5.27 -8.54 8.12
N VAL A 61 4.14 -8.08 8.64
CA VAL A 61 4.06 -6.92 9.55
C VAL A 61 3.22 -7.29 10.77
N ARG A 62 3.75 -7.01 11.96
CA ARG A 62 2.98 -7.08 13.20
C ARG A 62 2.43 -5.69 13.54
N PRO A 63 1.10 -5.51 13.64
CA PRO A 63 0.52 -4.23 14.02
C PRO A 63 1.02 -3.78 15.39
N SER A 64 1.44 -2.51 15.51
CA SER A 64 1.68 -1.92 16.82
C SER A 64 0.35 -1.69 17.53
N LEU A 65 0.14 -2.31 18.69
CA LEU A 65 -1.05 -2.08 19.52
C LEU A 65 -0.98 -0.74 20.27
N SER A 66 0.20 -0.15 20.38
CA SER A 66 0.46 1.05 21.19
C SER A 66 0.12 2.38 20.52
N LYS A 67 -0.22 2.40 19.22
CA LYS A 67 -0.56 3.63 18.50
C LYS A 67 -1.78 3.39 17.60
N PRO A 68 -2.89 4.14 17.77
CA PRO A 68 -4.06 3.97 16.92
C PRO A 68 -3.71 4.30 15.47
N ARG A 69 -4.25 3.50 14.55
CA ARG A 69 -3.94 3.58 13.11
C ARG A 69 -4.46 4.87 12.46
#